data_AF-A0A9P5NBK8-F1
#
_entry.id   AF-A0A9P5NBK8-F1
#
_cell.length_a   1.000
_cell.length_b   1.000
_cell.length_c   1.000
_cell.angle_alpha   90.00
_cell.angle_beta   90.00
_cell.angle_gamma   90.00
#
_symmetry.space_group_name_H-M   'P 1'
#
loop_
_entity.id
_entity.type
_entity.pdbx_description
1 polymer ?
#
loop_
_entity_poly.entity_id
_entity_poly.type
_entity_poly.pdbx_seq_one_letter_code
_entity_poly.pdbx_strand_id
1 'polypeptide(L)'
;MSCGRSYWTLPAWLQSASPYGDVRQVEGASERLAQDIPVIYLDESSQHSTHQGVCWYGRGRTSASALERKHGEYCDALLADALSAKESERELLDGLIDPQAMWTRVKAPLDARVAEILASRRTLKVVPVPNGEPGEVQYDGWEVSTVAVRQSFEIREDAVAFAFRAISIVEGRHIAQRSKLDRKKEIAKSADVEMADATKPGPSIQSMVDRAVSARFKKALPTVSRDLHFAYPVLTSRL
;
A
#
# COMPACT_ATOMS: atom_id res chain seq x y z
N MET A 1 -24.65 -28.58 -23.65
CA MET A 1 -24.02 -28.37 -22.32
C MET A 1 -23.31 -27.02 -22.34
N SER A 2 -24.02 -25.95 -21.98
CA SER A 2 -23.49 -24.58 -21.97
C SER A 2 -22.93 -24.25 -20.59
N CYS A 3 -21.62 -24.04 -20.51
CA CYS A 3 -20.93 -23.64 -19.30
C CYS A 3 -21.17 -22.14 -19.05
N GLY A 4 -22.13 -21.82 -18.17
CA GLY A 4 -22.46 -20.45 -17.79
C GLY A 4 -21.37 -19.86 -16.91
N ARG A 5 -20.62 -18.89 -17.45
CA ARG A 5 -19.65 -18.08 -16.72
C ARG A 5 -20.40 -16.97 -15.99
N SER A 6 -20.74 -17.18 -14.72
CA SER A 6 -21.31 -16.12 -13.88
C SER A 6 -20.21 -15.11 -13.53
N TYR A 7 -20.23 -13.97 -14.22
CA TYR A 7 -19.53 -12.79 -13.76
C TYR A 7 -20.25 -12.29 -12.51
N TRP A 8 -19.55 -12.26 -11.38
CA TRP A 8 -20.01 -11.55 -10.19
C TRP A 8 -20.06 -10.07 -10.54
N THR A 9 -21.25 -9.56 -10.86
CA THR A 9 -21.50 -8.12 -10.93
C THR A 9 -21.45 -7.56 -9.51
N LEU A 10 -20.50 -6.64 -9.28
CA LEU A 10 -20.40 -5.94 -8.01
C LEU A 10 -21.66 -5.07 -7.80
N PRO A 11 -22.16 -4.94 -6.56
CA PRO A 11 -23.28 -4.05 -6.25
C PRO A 11 -22.97 -2.59 -6.63
N ALA A 12 -23.97 -1.85 -7.13
CA ALA A 12 -23.82 -0.47 -7.59
C ALA A 12 -23.24 0.50 -6.54
N TRP A 13 -23.42 0.23 -5.24
CA TRP A 13 -22.85 1.04 -4.16
C TRP A 13 -21.32 0.89 -4.05
N LEU A 14 -20.75 -0.23 -4.53
CA LEU A 14 -19.29 -0.46 -4.53
C LEU A 14 -18.58 0.23 -5.69
N GLN A 15 -19.30 0.68 -6.73
CA GLN A 15 -18.72 1.42 -7.86
C GLN A 15 -18.54 2.92 -7.56
N SER A 16 -19.19 3.43 -6.52
CA SER A 16 -19.13 4.85 -6.14
C SER A 16 -17.99 5.21 -5.18
N ALA A 17 -17.30 4.22 -4.62
CA ALA A 17 -16.20 4.43 -3.66
C ALA A 17 -14.84 4.36 -4.39
N SER A 18 -14.56 5.34 -5.25
CA SER A 18 -13.17 5.63 -5.62
C SER A 18 -12.52 6.35 -4.43
N PRO A 19 -11.42 5.83 -3.85
CA PRO A 19 -10.67 6.51 -2.79
C PRO A 19 -9.89 7.74 -3.31
N TYR A 20 -9.93 7.97 -4.62
CA TYR A 20 -9.50 9.21 -5.25
C TYR A 20 -10.75 9.98 -5.65
N GLY A 21 -10.93 11.14 -5.03
CA GLY A 21 -12.06 12.03 -5.26
C GLY A 21 -12.34 12.24 -6.75
N ASP A 22 -13.63 12.44 -7.03
CA ASP A 22 -14.17 12.67 -8.37
C ASP A 22 -13.36 13.73 -9.11
N VAL A 23 -12.70 13.35 -10.21
CA VAL A 23 -11.78 14.20 -11.00
C VAL A 23 -12.48 15.49 -11.48
N ARG A 24 -13.81 15.49 -11.52
CA ARG A 24 -14.65 16.64 -11.88
C ARG A 24 -14.67 17.77 -10.84
N GLN A 25 -14.38 17.51 -9.56
CA GLN A 25 -14.28 18.59 -8.57
C GLN A 25 -12.97 19.37 -8.69
N VAL A 26 -11.91 18.75 -9.20
CA VAL A 26 -10.63 19.42 -9.45
C VAL A 26 -10.73 20.37 -10.66
N GLU A 27 -11.55 20.03 -11.66
CA GLU A 27 -11.82 20.90 -12.81
C GLU A 27 -12.59 22.19 -12.42
N GLY A 28 -13.53 22.10 -11.46
CA GLY A 28 -14.23 23.29 -10.95
C GLY A 28 -13.37 24.19 -10.05
N ALA A 29 -12.34 23.65 -9.40
CA ALA A 29 -11.39 24.41 -8.61
C ALA A 29 -10.30 25.09 -9.47
N SER A 30 -9.88 24.44 -10.56
CA SER A 30 -8.92 25.02 -11.51
C SER A 30 -9.53 26.18 -12.34
N GLU A 31 -10.83 26.11 -12.67
CA GLU A 31 -11.53 27.22 -13.33
C GLU A 31 -11.70 28.46 -12.43
N ARG A 32 -11.86 28.28 -11.12
CA ARG A 32 -11.92 29.41 -10.16
C ARG A 32 -10.55 30.02 -9.90
N LEU A 33 -9.50 29.20 -9.87
CA LEU A 33 -8.12 29.68 -9.73
C LEU A 33 -7.61 30.40 -11.00
N ALA A 34 -8.17 30.11 -12.18
CA ALA A 34 -7.80 30.79 -13.43
C ALA A 34 -8.37 32.22 -13.55
N GLN A 35 -9.42 32.57 -12.79
CA GLN A 35 -10.06 33.89 -12.85
C GLN A 35 -9.39 34.94 -11.95
N ASP A 36 -8.61 34.52 -10.95
CA ASP A 36 -7.99 35.41 -9.94
C ASP A 36 -6.47 35.59 -10.09
N ILE A 37 -5.86 35.07 -11.16
CA ILE A 37 -4.45 35.37 -11.48
C ILE A 37 -4.41 36.75 -12.14
N PRO A 38 -3.76 37.77 -11.56
CA PRO A 38 -3.55 39.03 -12.26
C PRO A 38 -2.66 38.74 -13.48
N VAL A 39 -3.26 38.79 -14.68
CA VAL A 39 -2.52 38.85 -15.93
C VAL A 39 -1.70 40.12 -15.90
N ILE A 40 -0.40 39.98 -15.64
CA ILE A 40 0.55 41.08 -15.73
C ILE A 40 0.69 41.39 -17.23
N TYR A 41 -0.12 42.33 -17.72
CA TYR A 41 0.15 42.98 -18.99
C TYR A 41 1.45 43.78 -18.81
N LEU A 42 2.51 43.34 -19.49
CA LEU A 42 3.66 44.19 -19.75
C LEU A 42 3.20 45.25 -20.76
N ASP A 43 2.71 46.38 -20.27
CA ASP A 43 2.44 47.55 -21.08
C ASP A 43 3.79 48.23 -21.40
N GLU A 44 4.25 48.09 -22.65
CA GLU A 44 5.46 48.73 -23.18
C GLU A 44 5.26 50.22 -23.52
N SER A 45 4.13 50.83 -23.15
CA SER A 45 3.81 52.21 -23.55
C SER A 45 3.80 53.23 -22.41
N SER A 46 4.94 53.45 -21.74
CA SER A 46 5.13 54.70 -20.97
C SER A 46 6.60 55.04 -20.74
N GLN A 47 7.30 55.43 -21.82
CA GLN A 47 8.36 56.42 -21.66
C GLN A 47 7.64 57.74 -21.32
N HIS A 48 7.82 58.29 -20.10
CA HIS A 48 7.91 59.72 -19.77
C HIS A 48 8.05 59.89 -18.23
N SER A 49 9.30 60.04 -17.78
CA SER A 49 9.78 60.98 -16.74
C SER A 49 8.88 61.30 -15.52
N THR A 50 9.27 60.82 -14.32
CA THR A 50 9.76 61.65 -13.19
C THR A 50 10.02 60.80 -11.94
N HIS A 51 10.99 61.24 -11.14
CA HIS A 51 11.50 60.62 -9.91
C HIS A 51 10.43 60.02 -8.98
N GLN A 52 10.26 58.70 -9.03
CA GLN A 52 9.91 57.91 -7.85
C GLN A 52 10.79 56.67 -7.89
N GLY A 53 11.74 56.58 -6.96
CA GLY A 53 12.49 55.36 -6.70
C GLY A 53 11.53 54.31 -6.19
N VAL A 54 10.85 53.60 -7.10
CA VAL A 54 10.02 52.46 -6.77
C VAL A 54 10.98 51.40 -6.24
N CYS A 55 11.04 51.28 -4.93
CA CYS A 55 11.83 50.28 -4.23
C CYS A 55 11.30 48.90 -4.64
N TRP A 56 11.94 48.30 -5.65
CA TRP A 56 11.64 46.96 -6.16
C TRP A 56 11.66 45.89 -5.05
N TYR A 57 12.47 46.12 -4.01
CA TYR A 57 12.53 45.28 -2.81
C TYR A 57 11.23 45.29 -1.98
N GLY A 58 10.49 46.41 -1.95
CA GLY A 58 9.24 46.52 -1.19
C GLY A 58 8.08 45.74 -1.83
N ARG A 59 7.94 45.83 -3.16
CA ARG A 59 6.90 45.11 -3.92
C ARG A 59 7.09 43.60 -3.90
N GLY A 60 8.33 43.13 -4.09
CA GLY A 60 8.66 41.70 -4.03
C GLY A 60 8.40 41.10 -2.65
N ARG A 61 8.63 41.87 -1.57
CA ARG A 61 8.37 41.43 -0.20
C ARG A 61 6.87 41.33 0.10
N THR A 62 6.07 42.28 -0.39
CA THR A 62 4.60 42.23 -0.24
C THR A 62 3.99 41.08 -1.03
N SER A 63 4.45 40.83 -2.27
CA SER A 63 3.96 39.71 -3.08
C SER A 63 4.39 38.36 -2.50
N ALA A 64 5.61 38.24 -1.97
CA ALA A 64 6.07 37.03 -1.27
C ALA A 64 5.23 36.74 -0.03
N SER A 65 4.97 37.75 0.81
CA SER A 65 4.13 37.58 2.00
C SER A 65 2.66 37.25 1.65
N ALA A 66 2.14 37.78 0.53
CA ALA A 66 0.81 37.46 0.06
C ALA A 66 0.72 36.02 -0.46
N LEU A 67 1.76 35.54 -1.14
CA LEU A 67 1.87 34.16 -1.61
C LEU A 67 2.01 33.19 -0.43
N GLU A 68 2.86 33.49 0.54
CA GLU A 68 3.01 32.69 1.77
C GLU A 68 1.69 32.58 2.53
N ARG A 69 0.95 33.69 2.64
CA ARG A 69 -0.39 33.68 3.25
C ARG A 69 -1.36 32.79 2.47
N LYS A 70 -1.40 32.91 1.14
CA LYS A 70 -2.27 32.08 0.28
C LYS A 70 -1.89 30.61 0.34
N HIS A 71 -0.59 30.31 0.44
CA HIS A 71 -0.10 28.96 0.64
C HIS A 71 -0.52 28.41 2.01
N GLY A 72 -0.45 29.22 3.07
CA GLY A 72 -0.97 28.87 4.40
C GLY A 72 -2.47 28.56 4.36
N GLU A 73 -3.27 29.44 3.77
CA GLU A 73 -4.72 29.25 3.59
C GLU A 73 -5.03 27.94 2.83
N TYR A 74 -4.26 27.62 1.79
CA TYR A 74 -4.39 26.37 1.04
C TYR A 74 -4.05 25.15 1.88
N CYS A 75 -2.94 25.18 2.63
CA CYS A 75 -2.54 24.09 3.51
C CYS A 75 -3.59 23.86 4.62
N ASP A 76 -4.13 24.91 5.20
CA ASP A 76 -5.17 24.83 6.23
C ASP A 76 -6.46 24.24 5.66
N ALA A 77 -6.87 24.65 4.46
CA ALA A 77 -8.04 24.09 3.77
C ALA A 77 -7.85 22.59 3.47
N LEU A 78 -6.68 22.21 2.94
CA LEU A 78 -6.37 20.81 2.64
C LEU A 78 -6.36 19.94 3.91
N LEU A 79 -5.85 20.48 5.03
CA LEU A 79 -5.89 19.80 6.32
C LEU A 79 -7.32 19.68 6.87
N ALA A 80 -8.15 20.72 6.74
CA ALA A 80 -9.55 20.69 7.15
C ALA A 80 -10.36 19.64 6.35
N ASP A 81 -10.15 19.59 5.04
CA ASP A 81 -10.77 18.58 4.17
C ASP A 81 -10.34 17.17 4.58
N ALA A 82 -9.04 16.95 4.82
CA ALA A 82 -8.54 15.66 5.28
C ALA A 82 -9.12 15.25 6.64
N LEU A 83 -9.26 16.20 7.58
CA LEU A 83 -9.89 15.94 8.88
C LEU A 83 -11.36 15.55 8.72
N SER A 84 -12.14 16.30 7.93
CA SER A 84 -13.55 16.00 7.69
C SER A 84 -13.75 14.62 7.05
N ALA A 85 -12.87 14.26 6.10
CA ALA A 85 -12.88 12.93 5.47
C ALA A 85 -12.61 11.83 6.51
N LYS A 86 -11.64 12.04 7.41
CA LYS A 86 -11.34 11.09 8.50
C LYS A 86 -12.44 11.01 9.54
N GLU A 87 -13.13 12.09 9.85
CA GLU A 87 -14.29 12.10 10.74
C GLU A 87 -15.44 11.28 10.14
N SER A 88 -15.75 11.47 8.85
CA SER A 88 -16.78 10.67 8.17
C SER A 88 -16.43 9.16 8.11
N GLU A 89 -15.15 8.84 7.92
CA GLU A 89 -14.65 7.46 7.94
C GLU A 89 -14.84 6.85 9.34
N ARG A 90 -14.54 7.62 10.39
CA ARG A 90 -14.75 7.20 11.78
C ARG A 90 -16.22 6.94 12.07
N GLU A 91 -17.12 7.85 11.72
CA GLU A 91 -18.56 7.68 11.96
C GLU A 91 -19.11 6.41 11.29
N LEU A 92 -18.65 6.14 10.06
CA LEU A 92 -19.00 4.92 9.35
C LEU A 92 -18.47 3.67 10.07
N LEU A 93 -17.21 3.69 10.53
CA LEU A 93 -16.62 2.57 11.27
C LEU A 93 -17.31 2.35 12.61
N ASP A 94 -17.65 3.41 13.33
CA ASP A 94 -18.38 3.34 14.61
C ASP A 94 -19.76 2.68 14.39
N GLY A 95 -20.46 3.02 13.30
CA GLY A 95 -21.72 2.37 12.93
C GLY A 95 -21.59 0.90 12.50
N LEU A 96 -20.43 0.50 11.96
CA LEU A 96 -20.16 -0.89 11.56
C LEU A 96 -19.70 -1.78 12.73
N ILE A 97 -18.98 -1.20 13.69
CA ILE A 97 -18.43 -1.88 14.86
C ILE A 97 -19.45 -1.91 16.02
N ASP A 98 -20.55 -1.18 15.91
CA ASP A 98 -21.65 -1.23 16.88
C ASP A 98 -22.06 -2.70 17.17
N PRO A 99 -21.98 -3.15 18.44
CA PRO A 99 -22.23 -4.55 18.80
C PRO A 99 -23.63 -5.02 18.38
N GLN A 100 -24.62 -4.13 18.39
CA GLN A 100 -25.99 -4.50 18.08
C GLN A 100 -26.22 -4.63 16.58
N ALA A 101 -25.63 -3.75 15.78
CA ALA A 101 -25.58 -3.88 14.32
C ALA A 101 -24.85 -5.17 13.92
N MET A 102 -23.72 -5.49 14.56
CA MET A 102 -22.97 -6.73 14.34
C MET A 102 -23.79 -7.97 14.70
N TRP A 103 -24.41 -7.99 15.89
CA TRP A 103 -25.23 -9.10 16.34
C TRP A 103 -26.40 -9.36 15.38
N THR A 104 -27.06 -8.32 14.90
CA THR A 104 -28.19 -8.44 13.95
C THR A 104 -27.77 -9.15 12.65
N ARG A 105 -26.54 -8.90 12.17
CA ARG A 105 -25.99 -9.55 10.96
C ARG A 105 -25.62 -11.02 11.21
N VAL A 106 -25.10 -11.34 12.39
CA VAL A 106 -24.60 -12.69 12.73
C VAL A 106 -25.70 -13.62 13.26
N LYS A 107 -26.75 -13.06 13.85
CA LYS A 107 -27.82 -13.84 14.48
C LYS A 107 -28.52 -14.78 13.50
N ALA A 108 -28.88 -14.30 12.31
CA ALA A 108 -29.61 -15.10 11.31
C ALA A 108 -28.85 -16.38 10.88
N PRO A 109 -27.57 -16.32 10.48
CA PRO A 109 -26.82 -17.53 10.14
C PRO A 109 -26.57 -18.44 11.37
N LEU A 110 -26.42 -17.88 12.56
CA LEU A 110 -26.24 -18.65 13.80
C LEU A 110 -27.51 -19.43 14.16
N ASP A 111 -28.66 -18.79 14.09
CA ASP A 111 -29.96 -19.41 14.34
C ASP A 111 -30.27 -20.51 13.32
N ALA A 112 -29.87 -20.33 12.05
CA ALA A 112 -29.97 -21.37 11.03
C ALA A 112 -29.15 -22.62 11.38
N ARG A 113 -27.94 -22.45 11.92
CA ARG A 113 -27.10 -23.58 12.37
C ARG A 113 -27.63 -24.25 13.62
N VAL A 114 -28.15 -23.47 14.57
CA VAL A 114 -28.83 -24.02 15.74
C VAL A 114 -30.03 -24.88 15.32
N ALA A 115 -30.85 -24.38 14.39
CA ALA A 115 -31.99 -25.13 13.88
C ALA A 115 -31.58 -26.45 13.22
N GLU A 116 -30.50 -26.46 12.45
CA GLU A 116 -29.94 -27.67 11.82
C GLU A 116 -29.48 -28.72 12.85
N ILE A 117 -28.84 -28.27 13.94
CA ILE A 117 -28.37 -29.16 15.02
C ILE A 117 -29.56 -29.78 15.76
N LEU A 118 -30.56 -28.97 16.10
CA LEU A 118 -31.76 -29.46 16.80
C LEU A 118 -32.61 -30.38 15.92
N ALA A 119 -32.61 -30.15 14.60
CA ALA A 119 -33.30 -31.02 13.65
C ALA A 119 -32.57 -32.36 13.47
N SER A 120 -31.24 -32.36 13.39
CA SER A 120 -30.44 -33.56 13.13
C SER A 120 -30.24 -34.46 14.35
N ARG A 121 -30.28 -33.91 15.57
CA ARG A 121 -29.94 -34.62 16.82
C ARG A 121 -31.17 -34.86 17.69
N ARG A 122 -32.07 -35.70 17.18
CA ARG A 122 -33.24 -36.17 17.94
C ARG A 122 -32.95 -37.52 18.59
N THR A 123 -33.47 -37.71 19.79
CA THR A 123 -33.40 -38.96 20.54
C THR A 123 -34.80 -39.54 20.71
N LEU A 124 -34.89 -40.85 20.85
CA LEU A 124 -36.17 -41.50 21.15
C LEU A 124 -36.59 -41.14 22.57
N LYS A 125 -37.80 -40.63 22.70
CA LYS A 125 -38.38 -40.32 24.00
C LYS A 125 -38.87 -41.61 24.64
N VAL A 126 -38.36 -41.88 25.83
CA VAL A 126 -38.68 -43.06 26.63
C VAL A 126 -39.58 -42.63 27.77
N VAL A 127 -40.82 -43.11 27.76
CA VAL A 127 -41.83 -42.80 28.78
C VAL A 127 -42.20 -44.10 29.50
N PRO A 128 -42.22 -44.11 30.85
CA PRO A 128 -42.69 -45.27 31.60
C PRO A 128 -44.19 -45.49 31.33
N VAL A 129 -44.58 -46.75 31.12
CA VAL A 129 -46.00 -47.08 30.88
C VAL A 129 -46.78 -46.82 32.17
N PRO A 130 -47.81 -45.94 32.15
CA PRO A 130 -48.68 -45.77 33.31
C PRO A 130 -49.47 -47.08 33.49
N ASN A 131 -49.09 -47.86 34.52
CA ASN A 131 -49.61 -49.20 34.88
C ASN A 131 -48.89 -50.43 34.27
N GLY A 132 -47.69 -50.26 33.71
CA GLY A 132 -46.85 -51.39 33.27
C GLY A 132 -46.06 -52.06 34.40
N GLU A 133 -45.48 -53.23 34.12
CA GLU A 133 -44.51 -53.89 35.03
C GLU A 133 -43.29 -52.97 35.27
N PRO A 134 -42.62 -53.06 36.45
CA PRO A 134 -41.44 -52.26 36.72
C PRO A 134 -40.32 -52.57 35.70
N GLY A 135 -40.06 -51.61 34.81
CA GLY A 135 -39.10 -51.74 33.72
C GLY A 135 -39.73 -51.72 32.31
N GLU A 136 -41.06 -51.70 32.22
CA GLU A 136 -41.77 -51.56 30.94
C GLU A 136 -41.73 -50.11 30.45
N VAL A 137 -41.15 -49.93 29.26
CA VAL A 137 -40.92 -48.63 28.63
C VAL A 137 -41.69 -48.55 27.32
N GLN A 138 -42.38 -47.43 27.11
CA GLN A 138 -42.99 -47.09 25.84
C GLN A 138 -42.19 -45.99 25.14
N TYR A 139 -42.05 -46.13 23.81
CA TYR A 139 -41.43 -45.12 22.97
C TYR A 139 -42.49 -44.10 22.55
N ASP A 140 -42.33 -42.85 23.00
CA ASP A 140 -43.23 -41.72 22.74
C ASP A 140 -42.61 -40.77 21.70
N GLY A 141 -42.26 -41.33 20.54
CA GLY A 141 -41.74 -40.57 19.40
C GLY A 141 -40.32 -40.03 19.56
N TRP A 142 -40.01 -39.00 18.76
CA TRP A 142 -38.70 -38.36 18.69
C TRP A 142 -38.72 -37.02 19.42
N GLU A 143 -37.85 -36.85 20.39
CA GLU A 143 -37.63 -35.59 21.09
C GLU A 143 -36.26 -35.00 20.77
N VAL A 144 -36.09 -33.70 21.05
CA VAL A 144 -34.79 -33.05 20.90
C VAL A 144 -33.90 -33.48 22.06
N SER A 145 -32.69 -33.94 21.76
CA SER A 145 -31.74 -34.34 22.80
C SER A 145 -31.36 -33.15 23.69
N THR A 146 -31.32 -33.36 25.00
CA THR A 146 -30.82 -32.37 25.97
C THR A 146 -29.38 -31.94 25.67
N VAL A 147 -28.57 -32.85 25.13
CA VAL A 147 -27.20 -32.58 24.68
C VAL A 147 -27.20 -31.64 23.48
N ALA A 148 -28.12 -31.82 22.54
CA ALA A 148 -28.23 -30.95 21.36
C ALA A 148 -28.68 -29.53 21.75
N VAL A 149 -29.58 -29.42 22.73
CA VAL A 149 -29.96 -28.12 23.31
C VAL A 149 -28.75 -27.45 23.95
N ARG A 150 -28.01 -28.16 24.81
CA ARG A 150 -26.80 -27.61 25.44
C ARG A 150 -25.76 -27.16 24.40
N GLN A 151 -25.48 -27.98 23.40
CA GLN A 151 -24.55 -27.63 22.32
C GLN A 151 -24.99 -26.41 21.53
N SER A 152 -26.30 -26.18 21.38
CA SER A 152 -26.80 -24.96 20.72
C SER A 152 -26.48 -23.69 21.51
N PHE A 153 -26.45 -23.76 22.85
CA PHE A 153 -26.00 -22.66 23.70
C PHE A 153 -24.50 -22.48 23.62
N GLU A 154 -23.72 -23.56 23.73
CA GLU A 154 -22.26 -23.53 23.63
C GLU A 154 -21.81 -22.88 22.31
N ILE A 155 -22.45 -23.21 21.18
CA ILE A 155 -22.15 -22.60 19.88
C ILE A 155 -22.43 -21.10 19.84
N ARG A 156 -23.45 -20.63 20.57
CA ARG A 156 -23.76 -19.19 20.66
C ARG A 156 -22.74 -18.45 21.50
N GLU A 157 -22.27 -19.07 22.59
CA GLU A 157 -21.22 -18.51 23.45
C GLU A 157 -19.87 -18.48 22.72
N ASP A 158 -19.54 -19.54 21.98
CA ASP A 158 -18.29 -19.67 21.22
C ASP A 158 -18.29 -18.92 19.88
N ALA A 159 -19.37 -18.22 19.53
CA ALA A 159 -19.50 -17.50 18.25
C ALA A 159 -18.33 -16.54 18.00
N VAL A 160 -17.83 -15.89 19.05
CA VAL A 160 -16.69 -14.97 18.99
C VAL A 160 -15.39 -15.72 18.65
N ALA A 161 -15.16 -16.89 19.25
CA ALA A 161 -13.98 -17.71 18.96
C ALA A 161 -13.98 -18.21 17.51
N PHE A 162 -15.15 -18.60 16.99
CA PHE A 162 -15.29 -18.95 15.56
C PHE A 162 -15.01 -17.78 14.63
N ALA A 163 -15.45 -16.56 15.00
CA ALA A 163 -15.16 -15.35 14.24
C ALA A 163 -13.66 -15.07 14.17
N PHE A 164 -12.95 -15.10 15.31
CA PHE A 164 -11.49 -14.94 15.34
C PHE A 164 -10.76 -15.98 14.50
N ARG A 165 -11.21 -17.23 14.56
CA ARG A 165 -10.64 -18.30 13.74
C ARG A 165 -10.82 -18.02 12.25
N ALA A 166 -11.99 -17.54 11.83
CA ALA A 166 -12.24 -17.17 10.44
C ALA A 166 -11.34 -16.01 9.99
N ILE A 167 -11.17 -14.98 10.83
CA ILE A 167 -10.26 -13.86 10.58
C ILE A 167 -8.84 -14.36 10.37
N SER A 168 -8.32 -15.17 11.29
CA SER A 168 -6.95 -15.71 11.21
C SER A 168 -6.71 -16.53 9.94
N ILE A 169 -7.71 -17.28 9.46
CA ILE A 169 -7.61 -18.03 8.18
C ILE A 169 -7.49 -17.06 7.00
N VAL A 170 -8.32 -16.00 6.97
CA VAL A 170 -8.33 -15.01 5.90
C VAL A 170 -7.03 -14.20 5.90
N GLU A 171 -6.58 -13.74 7.06
CA GLU A 171 -5.30 -13.05 7.23
C GLU A 171 -4.13 -13.92 6.81
N GLY A 172 -4.10 -15.19 7.24
CA GLY A 172 -3.09 -16.16 6.83
C GLY A 172 -3.03 -16.32 5.31
N ARG A 173 -4.19 -16.34 4.64
CA ARG A 173 -4.26 -16.38 3.17
C ARG A 173 -3.68 -15.11 2.54
N HIS A 174 -3.99 -13.93 3.07
CA HIS A 174 -3.45 -12.68 2.57
C HIS A 174 -1.94 -12.56 2.76
N ILE A 175 -1.42 -12.98 3.92
CA ILE A 175 0.02 -13.04 4.19
C ILE A 175 0.72 -14.00 3.23
N ALA A 176 0.13 -15.18 2.98
CA ALA A 176 0.66 -16.12 2.01
C ALA A 176 0.66 -15.57 0.58
N GLN A 177 -0.34 -14.78 0.20
CA GLN A 177 -0.37 -14.12 -1.11
C GLN A 177 0.66 -12.99 -1.22
N ARG A 178 0.78 -12.15 -0.18
CA ARG A 178 1.78 -11.06 -0.14
C ARG A 178 3.19 -11.62 -0.21
N SER A 179 3.51 -12.63 0.60
CA SER A 179 4.84 -13.28 0.55
C SER A 179 5.16 -13.87 -0.82
N LYS A 180 4.18 -14.42 -1.55
CA LYS A 180 4.39 -14.85 -2.95
C LYS A 180 4.69 -13.69 -3.89
N LEU A 181 4.00 -12.56 -3.74
CA LEU A 181 4.25 -11.37 -4.55
C LEU A 181 5.61 -10.76 -4.23
N ASP A 182 5.98 -10.70 -2.95
CA ASP A 182 7.27 -10.14 -2.52
C ASP A 182 8.43 -10.99 -2.99
N ARG A 183 8.32 -12.33 -2.91
CA ARG A 183 9.29 -13.25 -3.52
C ARG A 183 9.42 -13.05 -5.03
N LYS A 184 8.32 -12.83 -5.74
CA LYS A 184 8.37 -12.54 -7.19
C LYS A 184 9.11 -11.23 -7.49
N LYS A 185 8.87 -10.19 -6.68
CA LYS A 185 9.57 -8.90 -6.81
C LYS A 185 11.06 -9.05 -6.49
N GLU A 186 11.41 -9.84 -5.49
CA GLU A 186 12.79 -10.11 -5.11
C GLU A 186 13.54 -10.85 -6.22
N ILE A 187 12.93 -11.89 -6.80
CA ILE A 187 13.50 -12.62 -7.95
C ILE A 187 13.66 -11.70 -9.17
N ALA A 188 12.69 -10.83 -9.45
CA ALA A 188 12.82 -9.87 -10.54
C ALA A 188 13.99 -8.90 -10.31
N LYS A 189 14.12 -8.36 -9.09
CA LYS A 189 15.23 -7.50 -8.72
C LYS A 189 16.59 -8.21 -8.81
N SER A 190 16.69 -9.46 -8.37
CA SER A 190 17.95 -10.20 -8.46
C SER A 190 18.33 -10.49 -9.91
N ALA A 191 17.35 -10.85 -10.75
CA ALA A 191 17.57 -11.05 -12.18
C ALA A 191 18.01 -9.75 -12.88
N ASP A 192 17.41 -8.61 -12.53
CA ASP A 192 17.82 -7.31 -13.08
C ASP A 192 19.26 -6.95 -12.69
N VAL A 193 19.68 -7.26 -11.46
CA VAL A 193 21.08 -7.06 -11.02
C VAL A 193 22.04 -7.97 -11.79
N GLU A 194 21.72 -9.24 -11.95
CA GLU A 194 22.55 -10.18 -12.71
C GLU A 194 22.66 -9.79 -14.20
N MET A 195 21.57 -9.33 -14.81
CA MET A 195 21.59 -8.80 -16.17
C MET A 195 22.35 -7.48 -16.28
N ALA A 196 22.26 -6.60 -15.28
CA ALA A 196 23.06 -5.38 -15.22
C ALA A 196 24.55 -5.71 -15.09
N ASP A 197 24.93 -6.74 -14.33
CA ASP A 197 26.31 -7.21 -14.23
C ASP A 197 26.80 -7.89 -15.51
N ALA A 198 25.93 -8.64 -16.21
CA ALA A 198 26.24 -9.27 -17.49
C ALA A 198 26.35 -8.27 -18.66
N THR A 199 25.67 -7.11 -18.57
CA THR A 199 25.69 -6.05 -19.58
C THR A 199 26.72 -4.97 -19.31
N LYS A 200 27.41 -5.00 -18.16
CA LYS A 200 28.63 -4.20 -17.97
C LYS A 200 29.63 -4.59 -19.06
N PRO A 201 30.10 -3.66 -19.90
CA PRO A 201 31.10 -3.99 -20.90
C PRO A 201 32.34 -4.50 -20.16
N GLY A 202 32.64 -5.79 -20.33
CA GLY A 202 33.90 -6.36 -19.87
C GLY A 202 35.07 -5.55 -20.44
N PRO A 203 36.23 -5.52 -19.77
CA PRO A 203 37.40 -4.84 -20.32
C PRO A 203 37.63 -5.37 -21.73
N SER A 204 37.59 -4.46 -22.72
CA SER A 204 37.82 -4.81 -24.12
C SER A 204 39.05 -5.70 -24.22
N ILE A 205 38.98 -6.77 -25.01
CA ILE A 205 40.07 -7.73 -25.22
C ILE A 205 41.37 -6.99 -25.56
N GLN A 206 41.28 -5.87 -26.30
CA GLN A 206 42.41 -4.98 -26.55
C GLN A 206 43.01 -4.38 -25.28
N SER A 207 42.21 -3.90 -24.32
CA SER A 207 42.76 -3.39 -23.05
C SER A 207 43.43 -4.49 -22.19
N MET A 208 42.96 -5.74 -22.27
CA MET A 208 43.61 -6.86 -21.60
C MET A 208 44.93 -7.23 -22.29
N VAL A 209 44.96 -7.21 -23.62
CA VAL A 209 46.17 -7.41 -24.42
C VAL A 209 47.17 -6.29 -24.15
N ASP A 210 46.76 -5.02 -24.17
CA ASP A 210 47.62 -3.86 -23.91
C ASP A 210 48.19 -3.89 -22.49
N ARG A 211 47.41 -4.33 -21.50
CA ARG A 211 47.87 -4.49 -20.12
C ARG A 211 48.88 -5.64 -19.99
N ALA A 212 48.65 -6.76 -20.68
CA ALA A 212 49.59 -7.87 -20.71
C ALA A 212 50.90 -7.52 -21.45
N VAL A 213 50.77 -6.81 -22.58
CA VAL A 213 51.88 -6.36 -23.41
C VAL A 213 52.71 -5.31 -22.68
N SER A 214 52.09 -4.28 -22.09
CA SER A 214 52.79 -3.27 -21.28
C SER A 214 53.46 -3.86 -20.04
N ALA A 215 52.87 -4.87 -19.40
CA ALA A 215 53.50 -5.61 -18.31
C ALA A 215 54.73 -6.42 -18.77
N ARG A 216 54.71 -6.97 -19.99
CA ARG A 216 55.88 -7.63 -20.58
C ARG A 216 56.95 -6.64 -21.04
N PHE A 217 56.59 -5.50 -21.64
CA PHE A 217 57.55 -4.45 -22.01
C PHE A 217 58.25 -3.85 -20.79
N LYS A 218 57.53 -3.64 -19.67
CA LYS A 218 58.15 -3.23 -18.40
C LYS A 218 59.13 -4.24 -17.81
N LYS A 219 58.98 -5.54 -18.14
CA LYS A 219 59.91 -6.60 -17.72
C LYS A 219 61.05 -6.80 -18.71
N ALA A 220 60.85 -6.49 -20.00
CA ALA A 220 61.81 -6.75 -21.07
C ALA A 220 62.75 -5.57 -21.37
N LEU A 221 62.38 -4.34 -20.99
CA LEU A 221 63.29 -3.21 -21.08
C LEU A 221 64.20 -3.18 -19.83
N PRO A 222 65.52 -3.38 -19.96
CA PRO A 222 66.43 -3.09 -18.86
C PRO A 222 66.30 -1.61 -18.52
N THR A 223 66.17 -1.30 -17.24
CA THR A 223 66.30 0.05 -16.69
C THR A 223 67.66 0.59 -17.16
N VAL A 224 67.67 1.43 -18.18
CA VAL A 224 68.83 2.26 -18.50
C VAL A 224 68.91 3.24 -17.32
N SER A 225 69.74 2.88 -16.33
CA SER A 225 70.15 3.78 -15.26
C SER A 225 70.69 5.04 -15.93
N ARG A 226 70.05 6.18 -15.65
CA ARG A 226 70.57 7.51 -15.97
C ARG A 226 71.78 7.82 -15.08
N ASP A 227 72.84 7.02 -15.23
CA ASP A 227 74.15 7.28 -14.65
C ASP A 227 75.16 7.42 -15.79
N LEU A 228 74.94 8.43 -16.63
CA LEU A 228 76.00 8.98 -17.46
C LEU A 228 76.37 10.34 -16.86
N HIS A 229 77.36 10.28 -15.96
CA HIS A 229 78.22 11.40 -15.61
C HIS A 229 78.77 12.01 -16.91
N PHE A 230 78.15 13.10 -17.37
CA PHE A 230 78.75 13.98 -18.37
C PHE A 230 79.80 14.83 -17.63
N ALA A 231 80.99 14.27 -17.47
CA ALA A 231 82.14 15.01 -16.97
C ALA A 231 82.56 16.03 -18.04
N TYR A 232 82.31 17.31 -17.81
CA TYR A 232 82.96 18.39 -18.55
C TYR A 232 84.34 18.64 -17.92
N PRO A 233 85.46 18.44 -18.64
CA PRO A 233 86.73 18.98 -18.19
C PRO A 233 86.76 20.49 -18.49
N VAL A 234 86.65 21.29 -17.44
CA VAL A 234 87.02 22.70 -17.41
C VAL A 234 88.53 22.80 -17.62
N LEU A 235 88.97 23.23 -18.81
CA LEU A 235 90.35 23.66 -19.00
C LEU A 235 90.48 25.10 -18.51
N THR A 236 90.89 25.23 -17.26
CA THR A 236 91.45 26.47 -16.70
C THR A 236 92.78 26.80 -17.39
N SER A 237 92.87 28.05 -17.82
CA SER A 237 94.04 28.84 -18.20
C SER A 237 95.37 28.49 -17.50
N ARG A 238 96.49 28.52 -18.23
CA ARG A 238 97.50 29.62 -18.20
C ARG A 238 98.82 29.21 -18.86
N LEU A 239 99.34 30.20 -19.63
CA LEU A 239 100.75 30.49 -19.97
C LEU A 239 101.45 29.56 -20.98
#